data_AF-A0A345HEM7-F1
#
_entry.id   AF-A0A345HEM7-F1
#
_cell.length_a   1.000
_cell.length_b   1.000
_cell.length_c   1.000
_cell.angle_alpha   90.00
_cell.angle_beta   90.00
_cell.angle_gamma   90.00
#
_symmetry.space_group_name_H-M   'P 1'
#
loop_
_entity.id
_entity.type
_entity.pdbx_description
1 polymer ?
#
loop_
_entity_poly.entity_id
_entity_poly.type
_entity_poly.pdbx_seq_one_letter_code
_entity_poly.pdbx_strand_id
1 'polypeptide(L)'
;MKYLLLFFCISFFHPVHSQPSDDEKMKESFRKGITEYEFQIAKQRYLDMIGDETYIQYKNNINMLSQKLNGVKVFPEGEKVKEIMAQHNTDVALEEYIKKSLKENLNKTDFSSVDEALELYRAGKVLLESNREKHKELYDLLWRSSQRQWRELREIEYDNVNKILINSPRH
;
A
#
# COMPACT_ATOMS: atom_id res chain seq x y z
N MET A 1 -1.81 -25.00 18.22
CA MET A 1 -2.31 -25.63 16.97
C MET A 1 -3.83 -25.54 16.93
N LYS A 2 -4.39 -25.12 15.77
CA LYS A 2 -5.72 -25.47 15.18
C LYS A 2 -6.94 -25.06 16.02
N TYR A 3 -7.92 -24.27 15.57
CA TYR A 3 -8.80 -24.35 14.38
C TYR A 3 -9.18 -22.91 13.94
N LEU A 4 -9.12 -22.45 12.68
CA LEU A 4 -9.94 -22.76 11.49
C LEU A 4 -11.45 -22.47 11.66
N LEU A 5 -11.96 -21.58 10.78
CA LEU A 5 -13.35 -21.25 10.42
C LEU A 5 -14.03 -20.09 11.16
N LEU A 6 -14.23 -18.98 10.43
CA LEU A 6 -15.56 -18.48 10.02
C LEU A 6 -15.44 -17.07 9.44
N PHE A 7 -15.65 -16.93 8.13
CA PHE A 7 -16.53 -15.90 7.55
C PHE A 7 -16.89 -16.32 6.12
N PHE A 8 -17.71 -17.36 6.07
CA PHE A 8 -18.49 -17.79 4.92
C PHE A 8 -19.94 -17.38 5.23
N CYS A 9 -20.32 -16.15 4.88
CA CYS A 9 -21.71 -15.71 4.87
C CYS A 9 -21.79 -14.59 3.84
N ILE A 10 -22.16 -14.93 2.61
CA ILE A 10 -23.11 -14.23 1.73
C ILE A 10 -23.12 -15.07 0.46
N SER A 11 -24.01 -16.06 0.39
CA SER A 11 -24.58 -16.61 -0.84
C SER A 11 -25.77 -17.48 -0.47
N PHE A 12 -26.84 -17.33 -1.26
CA PHE A 12 -28.09 -18.10 -1.27
C PHE A 12 -29.26 -17.60 -0.40
N PHE A 13 -29.89 -16.52 -0.89
CA PHE A 13 -31.30 -16.61 -1.34
C PHE A 13 -31.45 -15.85 -2.68
N HIS A 14 -32.08 -16.48 -3.67
CA HIS A 14 -32.60 -15.92 -4.94
C HIS A 14 -34.13 -16.15 -4.93
N PRO A 15 -34.96 -15.58 -5.84
CA PRO A 15 -34.97 -14.25 -6.44
C PRO A 15 -36.36 -13.57 -6.27
N VAL A 16 -36.43 -12.24 -6.19
CA VAL A 16 -37.61 -11.50 -6.63
C VAL A 16 -37.16 -10.67 -7.82
N HIS A 17 -37.77 -10.92 -8.98
CA HIS A 17 -37.51 -10.19 -10.21
C HIS A 17 -37.90 -8.73 -10.07
N SER A 18 -36.93 -7.86 -9.79
CA SER A 18 -36.99 -6.47 -10.20
C SER A 18 -36.00 -6.32 -11.35
N GLN A 19 -36.50 -5.96 -12.54
CA GLN A 19 -35.64 -5.50 -13.62
C GLN A 19 -34.78 -4.35 -13.08
N PRO A 20 -33.44 -4.44 -13.10
CA PRO A 20 -32.61 -3.34 -12.67
C PRO A 20 -32.82 -2.17 -13.64
N SER A 21 -33.10 -1.00 -13.09
CA SER A 21 -33.04 0.25 -13.84
C SER A 21 -31.63 0.43 -14.40
N ASP A 22 -31.49 1.19 -15.49
CA ASP A 22 -30.18 1.36 -16.14
C ASP A 22 -29.09 1.95 -15.21
N ASP A 23 -29.48 2.55 -14.08
CA ASP A 23 -28.57 2.99 -13.01
C ASP A 23 -27.96 1.85 -12.16
N GLU A 24 -28.60 0.68 -12.06
CA GLU A 24 -28.06 -0.48 -11.35
C GLU A 24 -27.03 -1.27 -12.17
N LYS A 25 -27.15 -1.27 -13.51
CA LYS A 25 -26.11 -1.84 -14.40
C LYS A 25 -24.76 -1.13 -14.24
N MET A 26 -24.77 0.12 -13.81
CA MET A 26 -23.53 0.86 -13.55
C MET A 26 -22.84 0.42 -12.24
N LYS A 27 -23.60 -0.07 -11.25
CA LYS A 27 -23.07 -0.54 -9.96
C LYS A 27 -22.62 -2.00 -9.94
N GLU A 28 -23.07 -2.83 -10.88
CA GLU A 28 -22.65 -4.23 -11.02
C GLU A 28 -21.24 -4.38 -11.64
N SER A 29 -20.57 -3.27 -11.98
CA SER A 29 -19.20 -3.25 -12.50
C SER A 29 -18.10 -3.37 -11.43
N PHE A 30 -18.44 -3.73 -10.19
CA PHE A 30 -17.44 -3.91 -9.13
C PHE A 30 -16.54 -5.14 -9.39
N ARG A 31 -15.40 -4.84 -10.04
CA ARG A 31 -14.11 -5.55 -10.11
C ARG A 31 -13.99 -6.79 -11.00
N LYS A 32 -14.30 -6.68 -12.29
CA LYS A 32 -13.69 -7.58 -13.30
C LYS A 32 -12.18 -7.35 -13.49
N GLY A 33 -11.59 -6.36 -12.81
CA GLY A 33 -10.22 -5.93 -13.02
C GLY A 33 -10.08 -5.17 -14.34
N ILE A 34 -8.85 -4.78 -14.67
CA ILE A 34 -8.54 -4.24 -16.00
C ILE A 34 -8.53 -5.38 -17.03
N THR A 35 -8.71 -5.05 -18.30
CA THR A 35 -8.65 -6.03 -19.40
C THR A 35 -7.27 -6.67 -19.50
N GLU A 36 -7.16 -7.82 -20.17
CA GLU A 36 -5.86 -8.49 -20.35
C GLU A 36 -4.87 -7.58 -21.10
N TYR A 37 -5.34 -6.85 -22.10
CA TYR A 37 -4.51 -5.88 -22.83
C TYR A 37 -3.97 -4.77 -21.91
N GLU A 38 -4.84 -4.13 -21.12
CA GLU A 38 -4.42 -3.13 -20.13
C GLU A 38 -3.49 -3.74 -19.08
N PHE A 39 -3.68 -5.00 -18.73
CA PHE A 39 -2.86 -5.69 -17.74
C PHE A 39 -1.44 -5.96 -18.26
N GLN A 40 -1.27 -6.31 -19.53
CA GLN A 40 0.05 -6.42 -20.14
C GLN A 40 0.78 -5.06 -20.17
N ILE A 41 0.07 -3.97 -20.46
CA ILE A 41 0.61 -2.60 -20.35
C ILE A 41 1.03 -2.30 -18.90
N ALA A 42 0.17 -2.63 -17.93
CA ALA A 42 0.47 -2.44 -16.52
C ALA A 42 1.71 -3.23 -16.08
N LYS A 43 1.87 -4.49 -16.52
CA LYS A 43 3.05 -5.32 -16.22
C LYS A 43 4.34 -4.67 -16.71
N GLN A 44 4.39 -4.20 -17.95
CA GLN A 44 5.60 -3.57 -18.50
C GLN A 44 5.94 -2.28 -17.75
N ARG A 45 4.95 -1.40 -17.55
CA ARG A 45 5.17 -0.15 -16.82
C ARG A 45 5.53 -0.37 -15.36
N TYR A 46 5.01 -1.42 -14.76
CA TYR A 46 5.36 -1.82 -13.40
C TYR A 46 6.81 -2.31 -13.32
N LEU A 47 7.28 -3.09 -14.29
CA LEU A 47 8.70 -3.46 -14.43
C LEU A 47 9.60 -2.22 -14.54
N ASP A 48 9.21 -1.25 -15.37
CA ASP A 48 9.97 -0.01 -15.52
C ASP A 48 10.00 0.79 -14.21
N MET A 49 8.87 0.89 -13.50
CA MET A 49 8.77 1.56 -12.20
C MET A 49 9.63 0.88 -11.14
N ILE A 50 9.63 -0.45 -11.03
CA ILE A 50 10.41 -1.12 -9.98
C ILE A 50 11.93 -1.04 -10.23
N GLY A 51 12.35 -0.81 -11.47
CA GLY A 51 13.73 -0.50 -11.84
C GLY A 51 14.09 0.99 -11.71
N ASP A 52 13.11 1.86 -11.42
CA ASP A 52 13.33 3.29 -11.29
C ASP A 52 14.04 3.67 -9.99
N GLU A 53 14.95 4.63 -10.07
CA GLU A 53 15.73 5.07 -8.92
C GLU A 53 14.84 5.61 -7.79
N THR A 54 13.78 6.38 -8.11
CA THR A 54 12.87 6.93 -7.10
C THR A 54 12.14 5.83 -6.34
N TYR A 55 11.73 4.78 -7.05
CA TYR A 55 11.11 3.60 -6.43
C TYR A 55 12.10 2.84 -5.54
N ILE A 56 13.33 2.60 -6.01
CA ILE A 56 14.37 1.92 -5.24
C ILE A 56 14.68 2.69 -3.96
N GLN A 57 14.86 4.01 -4.05
CA GLN A 57 15.08 4.88 -2.89
C GLN A 57 13.90 4.83 -1.91
N TYR A 58 12.66 4.85 -2.42
CA TYR A 58 11.47 4.68 -1.59
C TYR A 58 11.48 3.35 -0.82
N LYS A 59 11.76 2.23 -1.50
CA LYS A 59 11.83 0.90 -0.87
C LYS A 59 12.94 0.82 0.17
N ASN A 60 14.11 1.39 -0.10
CA ASN A 60 15.21 1.47 0.86
C ASN A 60 14.82 2.30 2.10
N ASN A 61 14.14 3.43 1.90
CA ASN A 61 13.63 4.27 2.99
C ASN A 61 12.65 3.50 3.89
N ILE A 62 11.67 2.79 3.29
CA ILE A 62 10.71 1.97 4.03
C ILE A 62 11.39 0.82 4.78
N ASN A 63 12.39 0.16 4.16
CA ASN A 63 13.15 -0.90 4.82
C ASN A 63 13.93 -0.35 6.02
N MET A 64 14.61 0.79 5.86
CA MET A 64 15.35 1.44 6.95
C MET A 64 14.42 1.87 8.10
N LEU A 65 13.26 2.43 7.77
CA LEU A 65 12.23 2.80 8.74
C LEU A 65 11.74 1.56 9.51
N SER A 66 11.42 0.47 8.80
CA SER A 66 10.98 -0.79 9.41
C SER A 66 12.04 -1.44 10.29
N GLN A 67 13.31 -1.40 9.87
CA GLN A 67 14.43 -1.92 10.66
C GLN A 67 14.58 -1.12 11.95
N LYS A 68 14.63 0.21 11.86
CA LYS A 68 14.76 1.08 13.03
C LYS A 68 13.56 1.02 13.97
N LEU A 69 12.35 0.79 13.44
CA LEU A 69 11.16 0.57 14.27
C LEU A 69 11.21 -0.73 15.06
N ASN A 70 12.02 -1.71 14.65
CA ASN A 70 12.20 -2.99 15.35
C ASN A 70 10.88 -3.69 15.75
N GLY A 71 9.90 -3.70 14.84
CA GLY A 71 8.58 -4.31 15.07
C GLY A 71 7.61 -3.50 15.94
N VAL A 72 8.01 -2.32 16.43
CA VAL A 72 7.11 -1.39 17.11
C VAL A 72 6.04 -0.89 16.15
N LYS A 73 4.77 -1.11 16.52
CA LYS A 73 3.61 -0.62 15.77
C LYS A 73 3.39 0.87 16.02
N VAL A 74 3.89 1.70 15.11
CA VAL A 74 3.76 3.17 15.18
C VAL A 74 2.68 3.71 14.24
N PHE A 75 2.39 2.99 13.15
CA PHE A 75 1.40 3.39 12.17
C PHE A 75 -0.02 2.97 12.59
N PRO A 76 -1.05 3.80 12.32
CA PRO A 76 -2.41 3.44 12.65
C PRO A 76 -2.89 2.26 11.79
N GLU A 77 -3.69 1.38 12.40
CA GLU A 77 -4.31 0.23 11.74
C GLU A 77 -5.84 0.27 11.95
N GLY A 78 -6.60 -0.39 11.07
CA GLY A 78 -8.04 -0.60 11.25
C GLY A 78 -8.88 0.68 11.31
N GLU A 79 -9.80 0.76 12.27
CA GLU A 79 -10.70 1.91 12.46
C GLU A 79 -9.94 3.22 12.69
N LYS A 80 -8.73 3.15 13.28
CA LYS A 80 -7.93 4.34 13.54
C LYS A 80 -7.49 5.06 12.26
N VAL A 81 -7.27 4.31 11.19
CA VAL A 81 -6.98 4.86 9.86
C VAL A 81 -8.19 5.65 9.37
N LYS A 82 -9.40 5.07 9.47
CA LYS A 82 -10.63 5.75 9.02
C LYS A 82 -10.88 7.04 9.77
N GLU A 83 -10.67 7.04 11.10
CA GLU A 83 -10.79 8.24 11.94
C GLU A 83 -9.85 9.35 11.48
N ILE A 84 -8.60 9.04 11.18
CA ILE A 84 -7.60 10.03 10.74
C ILE A 84 -7.94 10.53 9.33
N MET A 85 -8.32 9.64 8.41
CA MET A 85 -8.68 9.98 7.03
C MET A 85 -9.96 10.82 6.91
N ALA A 86 -10.83 10.80 7.92
CA ALA A 86 -12.03 11.63 7.96
C ALA A 86 -11.75 13.09 8.35
N GLN A 87 -10.52 13.42 8.78
CA GLN A 87 -10.16 14.76 9.22
C GLN A 87 -9.75 15.64 8.03
N HIS A 88 -10.18 16.91 8.05
CA HIS A 88 -9.82 17.91 7.02
C HIS A 88 -8.30 18.14 6.84
N ASN A 89 -7.49 17.80 7.85
CA ASN A 89 -6.02 17.87 7.82
C ASN A 89 -5.40 16.49 8.08
N THR A 90 -5.80 15.50 7.29
CA THR A 90 -5.41 14.09 7.45
C THR A 90 -3.90 13.90 7.67
N ASP A 91 -3.07 14.62 6.91
CA ASP A 91 -1.61 14.51 7.00
C ASP A 91 -1.05 14.96 8.36
N VAL A 92 -1.55 16.09 8.87
CA VAL A 92 -1.14 16.63 10.17
C VAL A 92 -1.58 15.67 11.28
N ALA A 93 -2.81 15.19 11.21
CA ALA A 93 -3.37 14.25 12.18
C ALA A 93 -2.62 12.91 12.21
N LEU A 94 -2.21 12.41 11.04
CA LEU A 94 -1.40 11.20 10.92
C LEU A 94 -0.01 11.41 11.53
N GLU A 95 0.64 12.54 11.24
CA GLU A 95 1.96 12.85 11.79
C GLU A 95 1.91 13.01 13.32
N GLU A 96 0.89 13.67 13.85
CA GLU A 96 0.69 13.79 15.30
C GLU A 96 0.48 12.42 15.97
N TYR A 97 -0.27 11.52 15.33
CA TYR A 97 -0.45 10.15 15.80
C TYR A 97 0.87 9.37 15.84
N ILE A 98 1.65 9.43 14.75
CA ILE A 98 2.97 8.79 14.64
C ILE A 98 3.90 9.37 15.72
N LYS A 99 3.94 10.70 15.86
CA LYS A 99 4.75 11.41 16.86
C LYS A 99 4.40 10.96 18.28
N LYS A 100 3.12 10.86 18.61
CA LYS A 100 2.66 10.38 19.93
C LYS A 100 3.11 8.93 20.18
N SER A 101 2.86 8.05 19.21
CA SER A 101 3.21 6.63 19.32
C SER A 101 4.71 6.41 19.47
N LEU A 102 5.53 7.20 18.76
CA LEU A 102 6.99 7.20 18.91
C LEU A 102 7.45 7.70 20.27
N LYS A 103 6.87 8.80 20.80
CA LYS A 103 7.22 9.30 22.14
C LYS A 103 7.05 8.22 23.23
N GLU A 104 6.02 7.39 23.10
CA GLU A 104 5.71 6.33 24.06
C GLU A 104 6.61 5.08 23.90
N ASN A 105 7.25 4.91 22.73
CA ASN A 105 7.97 3.67 22.39
C ASN A 105 9.40 3.89 21.87
N LEU A 106 9.94 5.12 21.91
CA LEU A 106 11.25 5.44 21.33
C LEU A 106 12.36 4.54 21.86
N ASN A 107 12.31 4.19 23.16
CA ASN A 107 13.25 3.29 23.82
C ASN A 107 13.23 1.83 23.33
N LYS A 108 12.25 1.45 22.50
CA LYS A 108 12.14 0.13 21.87
C LYS A 108 12.54 0.16 20.39
N THR A 109 12.99 1.31 19.89
CA THR A 109 13.40 1.55 18.51
C THR A 109 14.89 1.88 18.45
N ASP A 110 15.47 1.81 17.25
CA ASP A 110 16.85 2.23 16.97
C ASP A 110 16.91 3.68 16.43
N PHE A 111 15.89 4.48 16.73
CA PHE A 111 15.90 5.92 16.50
C PHE A 111 16.52 6.65 17.69
N SER A 112 17.35 7.64 17.39
CA SER A 112 17.97 8.53 18.36
C SER A 112 16.98 9.56 18.90
N SER A 113 15.96 9.91 18.10
CA SER A 113 14.92 10.85 18.48
C SER A 113 13.63 10.61 17.70
N VAL A 114 12.52 11.18 18.20
CA VAL A 114 11.25 11.21 17.47
C VAL A 114 11.37 12.02 16.18
N ASP A 115 12.17 13.08 16.16
CA ASP A 115 12.35 13.91 14.98
C ASP A 115 13.10 13.16 13.86
N GLU A 116 14.11 12.36 14.19
CA GLU A 116 14.80 11.48 13.21
C GLU A 116 13.80 10.54 12.52
N ALA A 117 12.92 9.90 13.30
CA ALA A 117 11.89 9.02 12.78
C ALA A 117 10.88 9.76 11.88
N LEU A 118 10.47 10.97 12.26
CA LEU A 118 9.54 11.79 11.48
C LEU A 118 10.18 12.31 10.19
N GLU A 119 11.44 12.71 10.21
CA GLU A 119 12.19 13.11 9.01
C GLU A 119 12.29 11.94 8.03
N LEU A 120 12.62 10.75 8.52
CA LEU A 120 12.69 9.56 7.69
C LEU A 120 11.33 9.22 7.04
N TYR A 121 10.26 9.27 7.83
CA TYR A 121 8.89 9.08 7.36
C TYR A 121 8.50 10.10 6.28
N ARG A 122 8.77 11.40 6.50
CA ARG A 122 8.48 12.47 5.53
C ARG A 122 9.27 12.28 4.23
N ALA A 123 10.55 11.92 4.32
CA ALA A 123 11.35 11.62 3.14
C ALA A 123 10.76 10.45 2.33
N GLY A 124 10.30 9.39 3.00
CA GLY A 124 9.60 8.29 2.36
C GLY A 124 8.29 8.71 1.68
N LYS A 125 7.52 9.61 2.32
CA LYS A 125 6.29 10.17 1.74
C LYS A 125 6.57 10.95 0.45
N VAL A 126 7.56 11.84 0.46
CA VAL A 126 7.96 12.61 -0.73
C VAL A 126 8.37 11.69 -1.88
N LEU A 127 9.16 10.65 -1.61
CA LEU A 127 9.55 9.66 -2.63
C LEU A 127 8.35 8.91 -3.20
N LEU A 128 7.38 8.52 -2.35
CA LEU A 128 6.15 7.86 -2.79
C LEU A 128 5.30 8.77 -3.68
N GLU A 129 5.14 10.04 -3.29
CA GLU A 129 4.39 11.04 -4.06
C GLU A 129 5.04 11.28 -5.42
N SER A 130 6.37 11.48 -5.45
CA SER A 130 7.13 11.63 -6.68
C SER A 130 7.01 10.40 -7.59
N ASN A 131 7.11 9.19 -7.04
CA ASN A 131 6.93 7.95 -7.80
C ASN A 131 5.51 7.84 -8.38
N ARG A 132 4.48 8.24 -7.61
CA ARG A 132 3.08 8.26 -8.07
C ARG A 132 2.83 9.27 -9.17
N GLU A 133 3.42 10.46 -9.07
CA GLU A 133 3.30 11.49 -10.09
C GLU A 133 3.97 11.05 -11.39
N LYS A 134 5.21 10.55 -11.29
CA LYS A 134 6.00 10.05 -12.43
C LYS A 134 5.34 8.88 -13.15
N HIS A 135 4.67 7.98 -12.41
CA HIS A 135 4.03 6.78 -12.95
C HIS A 135 2.50 6.84 -12.85
N LYS A 136 1.90 8.03 -12.96
CA LYS A 136 0.45 8.26 -12.72
C LYS A 136 -0.47 7.31 -13.48
N GLU A 137 -0.23 7.11 -14.78
CA GLU A 137 -1.03 6.21 -15.62
C GLU A 137 -0.97 4.75 -15.14
N LEU A 138 0.20 4.29 -14.66
CA LEU A 138 0.31 2.97 -14.05
C LEU A 138 -0.54 2.90 -12.77
N TYR A 139 -0.45 3.90 -11.90
CA TYR A 139 -1.22 3.90 -10.65
C TYR A 139 -2.74 3.91 -10.88
N ASP A 140 -3.23 4.53 -11.95
CA ASP A 140 -4.63 4.44 -12.36
C ASP A 140 -5.03 3.00 -12.77
N LEU A 141 -4.19 2.32 -13.55
CA LEU A 141 -4.39 0.90 -13.90
C LEU A 141 -4.37 0.00 -12.65
N LEU A 142 -3.43 0.25 -11.73
CA LEU A 142 -3.30 -0.49 -10.49
C LEU A 142 -4.53 -0.33 -9.59
N TRP A 143 -5.09 0.88 -9.49
CA TRP A 143 -6.29 1.15 -8.71
C TRP A 143 -7.49 0.31 -9.17
N ARG A 144 -7.63 0.10 -10.49
CA ARG A 144 -8.72 -0.66 -11.11
C ARG A 144 -8.44 -2.17 -11.20
N SER A 145 -7.23 -2.61 -10.86
CA SER A 145 -6.80 -4.00 -11.00
C SER A 145 -7.50 -4.94 -10.00
N SER A 146 -7.77 -6.18 -10.43
CA SER A 146 -8.32 -7.23 -9.57
C SER A 146 -7.27 -7.74 -8.57
N GLN A 147 -7.74 -8.44 -7.53
CA GLN A 147 -6.84 -9.06 -6.54
C GLN A 147 -5.90 -10.12 -7.15
N ARG A 148 -6.34 -10.80 -8.21
CA ARG A 148 -5.50 -11.76 -8.96
C ARG A 148 -4.37 -11.01 -9.67
N GLN A 149 -4.70 -9.97 -10.42
CA GLN A 149 -3.72 -9.13 -11.15
C GLN A 149 -2.71 -8.49 -10.20
N TRP A 150 -3.16 -8.02 -9.02
CA TRP A 150 -2.28 -7.52 -7.97
C TRP A 150 -1.31 -8.56 -7.41
N ARG A 151 -1.73 -9.84 -7.30
CA ARG A 151 -0.82 -10.90 -6.87
C ARG A 151 0.28 -11.14 -7.89
N GLU A 152 -0.07 -11.25 -9.16
CA GLU A 152 0.89 -11.44 -10.25
C GLU A 152 1.90 -10.28 -10.33
N LEU A 153 1.47 -9.03 -10.15
CA LEU A 153 2.40 -7.89 -10.13
C LEU A 153 3.36 -7.94 -8.92
N ARG A 154 2.89 -8.40 -7.75
CA ARG A 154 3.75 -8.59 -6.58
C ARG A 154 4.75 -9.72 -6.74
N GLU A 155 4.40 -10.77 -7.47
CA GLU A 155 5.36 -11.84 -7.82
C GLU A 155 6.49 -11.28 -8.70
N ILE A 156 6.16 -10.42 -9.67
CA ILE A 156 7.16 -9.68 -10.46
C ILE A 156 8.04 -8.81 -9.56
N GLU A 157 7.48 -8.06 -8.61
CA GLU A 157 8.25 -7.26 -7.66
C GLU A 157 9.20 -8.16 -6.85
N TYR A 158 8.72 -9.29 -6.31
CA TYR A 158 9.52 -10.21 -5.50
C TYR A 158 10.74 -10.76 -6.26
N ASP A 159 10.54 -11.18 -7.51
CA ASP A 159 11.60 -11.78 -8.33
C ASP A 159 12.69 -10.77 -8.77
N ASN A 160 12.35 -9.47 -8.80
CA ASN A 160 13.25 -8.41 -9.26
C ASN A 160 13.84 -7.60 -8.09
N VAL A 161 13.06 -7.28 -7.07
CA VAL A 161 13.49 -6.48 -5.91
C VAL A 161 14.40 -7.28 -4.99
N ASN A 162 14.24 -8.60 -4.85
CA ASN A 162 15.22 -9.42 -4.13
C ASN A 162 16.60 -9.39 -4.81
N LYS A 163 16.67 -9.23 -6.14
CA LYS A 163 17.95 -9.07 -6.84
C LYS A 163 18.57 -7.68 -6.63
N ILE A 164 17.75 -6.67 -6.36
CA ILE A 164 18.20 -5.28 -6.13
C ILE A 164 18.62 -5.07 -4.66
N LEU A 165 17.84 -5.56 -3.69
CA LEU A 165 18.10 -5.36 -2.26
C LEU A 165 19.18 -6.29 -1.69
N ILE A 166 19.38 -7.49 -2.23
CA ILE A 166 20.43 -8.42 -1.77
C ILE A 166 21.82 -7.98 -2.30
N ASN A 167 21.87 -7.18 -3.37
CA ASN A 167 23.11 -6.69 -3.98
C ASN A 167 23.46 -5.24 -3.61
N SER A 168 22.65 -4.55 -2.80
CA SER A 168 23.05 -3.26 -2.22
C SER A 168 24.11 -3.51 -1.13
N PRO A 169 25.29 -2.88 -1.19
CA PRO A 169 26.30 -3.03 -0.16
C PRO A 169 25.71 -2.61 1.18
N ARG A 170 25.86 -3.47 2.19
CA ARG A 170 25.66 -3.05 3.58
C ARG A 170 26.79 -2.08 3.89
N HIS A 171 26.52 -0.79 3.78
CA HIS A 171 27.41 0.27 4.25
C HIS A 171 27.27 0.42 5.77
#